data_AF-A0A540MRJ5-F1
#
_entry.id   AF-A0A540MRJ5-F1
#
_cell.length_a   1.000
_cell.length_b   1.000
_cell.length_c   1.000
_cell.angle_alpha   90.00
_cell.angle_beta   90.00
_cell.angle_gamma   90.00
#
_symmetry.space_group_name_H-M   'P 1'
#
loop_
_entity.id
_entity.type
_entity.pdbx_description
1 polymer ?
#
loop_
_entity_poly.entity_id
_entity_poly.type
_entity_poly.pdbx_seq_one_letter_code
_entity_poly.pdbx_strand_id
1 'polypeptide(L)'
;MQYYQQESAKLRQQIQMLQNSNRHLMGDALSTLTVKELKQVENRLERGITRIRSKKHELLLAEIEYFQKKEIELENENVYLRTKVSEVERLQQANMVSGSEMNAIQALASRHFFSQNMIEGGGATFPQQDKKNLHLG
;
A
#
# COMPACT_ATOMS: atom_id res chain seq x y z
N MET A 1 10.86 -33.90 -54.53
CA MET A 1 10.79 -32.52 -55.07
C MET A 1 9.35 -32.06 -55.32
N GLN A 2 8.58 -32.77 -56.16
CA GLN A 2 7.21 -32.36 -56.53
C GLN A 2 6.24 -32.25 -55.34
N TYR A 3 6.31 -33.18 -54.38
CA TYR A 3 5.52 -33.13 -53.14
C TYR A 3 5.74 -31.82 -52.35
N TYR A 4 7.00 -31.46 -52.11
CA TYR A 4 7.33 -30.22 -51.37
C TYR A 4 6.93 -28.95 -52.12
N GLN A 5 6.98 -28.96 -53.46
CA GLN A 5 6.48 -27.84 -54.25
C GLN A 5 4.96 -27.67 -54.10
N GLN A 6 4.21 -28.78 -54.12
CA GLN A 6 2.76 -28.77 -53.92
C GLN A 6 2.39 -28.31 -52.51
N GLU A 7 3.07 -28.83 -51.48
CA GLU A 7 2.84 -28.43 -50.09
C GLU A 7 3.14 -26.94 -49.89
N SER A 8 4.25 -26.47 -50.46
CA SER A 8 4.62 -25.05 -50.41
C SER A 8 3.61 -24.15 -51.13
N ALA A 9 3.03 -24.59 -52.24
CA ALA A 9 1.98 -23.85 -52.95
C ALA A 9 0.70 -23.76 -52.11
N LYS A 10 0.30 -24.86 -51.47
CA LYS A 10 -0.86 -24.90 -50.57
C LYS A 10 -0.69 -23.96 -49.38
N LEU A 11 0.48 -23.94 -48.74
CA LEU A 11 0.77 -23.03 -47.64
C LEU A 11 0.73 -21.56 -48.08
N ARG A 12 1.31 -21.22 -49.25
CA ARG A 12 1.22 -19.86 -49.81
C ARG A 12 -0.23 -19.42 -50.02
N GLN A 13 -1.07 -20.30 -50.56
CA GLN A 13 -2.48 -20.01 -50.75
C GLN A 13 -3.19 -19.76 -49.40
N GLN A 14 -2.91 -20.58 -48.37
CA GLN A 14 -3.46 -20.37 -47.02
C GLN A 14 -3.06 -19.03 -46.43
N ILE A 15 -1.78 -18.65 -46.56
CA ILE A 15 -1.28 -17.34 -46.11
C ILE A 15 -2.04 -16.21 -46.82
N GLN A 16 -2.18 -16.29 -48.15
CA GLN A 16 -2.88 -15.27 -48.93
C GLN A 16 -4.35 -15.14 -48.51
N MET A 17 -5.04 -16.27 -48.28
CA MET A 17 -6.42 -16.26 -47.79
C MET A 17 -6.54 -15.62 -46.41
N LEU A 18 -5.62 -15.91 -45.49
CA LEU A 18 -5.60 -15.30 -44.16
C LEU A 18 -5.33 -13.79 -44.23
N GLN A 19 -4.36 -13.37 -45.05
CA GLN A 19 -4.04 -11.95 -45.24
C GLN A 19 -5.24 -11.19 -45.83
N ASN A 20 -5.94 -11.76 -46.81
CA ASN A 20 -7.15 -11.16 -47.37
C ASN A 20 -8.26 -11.05 -46.31
N SER A 21 -8.48 -12.11 -45.54
CA SER A 21 -9.45 -12.12 -44.44
C SER A 21 -9.15 -11.04 -43.40
N ASN A 22 -7.88 -10.86 -43.03
CA ASN A 22 -7.47 -9.80 -42.10
C ASN A 22 -7.70 -8.40 -42.68
N ARG A 23 -7.37 -8.16 -43.96
CA ARG A 23 -7.67 -6.87 -44.62
C ARG A 23 -9.15 -6.55 -44.56
N HIS A 24 -10.02 -7.50 -44.91
CA HIS A 24 -11.47 -7.28 -44.85
C HIS A 24 -11.95 -6.99 -43.42
N LEU A 25 -11.41 -7.69 -42.40
CA LEU A 25 -11.73 -7.40 -41.00
C LEU A 25 -11.25 -6.02 -40.56
N MET A 26 -10.16 -5.51 -41.14
CA MET A 26 -9.66 -4.15 -40.90
C MET A 26 -10.42 -3.07 -41.69
N GLY A 27 -11.36 -3.46 -42.56
CA GLY A 27 -12.13 -2.54 -43.38
C GLY A 27 -11.51 -2.21 -44.74
N ASP A 28 -10.45 -2.91 -45.13
CA ASP A 28 -9.78 -2.72 -46.42
C ASP A 28 -10.36 -3.63 -47.51
N ALA A 29 -10.17 -3.24 -48.78
CA ALA A 29 -10.53 -4.02 -49.98
C ALA A 29 -12.00 -4.51 -50.04
N LEU A 30 -12.89 -3.85 -49.29
CA LEU A 30 -14.30 -4.24 -49.16
C LEU A 30 -15.10 -4.15 -50.47
N SER A 31 -14.68 -3.29 -51.41
CA SER A 31 -15.32 -3.15 -52.72
C SER A 31 -15.26 -4.41 -53.58
N THR A 32 -14.36 -5.34 -53.25
CA THR A 32 -14.22 -6.63 -53.95
C THR A 32 -15.18 -7.70 -53.43
N LEU A 33 -15.86 -7.43 -52.31
CA LEU A 33 -16.76 -8.38 -51.65
C LEU A 33 -18.19 -8.24 -52.15
N THR A 34 -18.89 -9.37 -52.22
CA THR A 34 -20.34 -9.39 -52.41
C THR A 34 -21.06 -8.90 -51.15
N VAL A 35 -22.33 -8.50 -51.28
CA VAL A 35 -23.18 -8.11 -50.14
C VAL A 35 -23.25 -9.21 -49.08
N LYS A 36 -23.30 -10.48 -49.50
CA LYS A 36 -23.31 -11.63 -48.60
C LYS A 36 -22.02 -11.73 -47.78
N GLU A 37 -20.86 -11.55 -48.41
CA GLU A 37 -19.56 -11.59 -47.75
C GLU A 37 -19.37 -10.39 -46.82
N LEU A 38 -19.81 -9.19 -47.22
CA LEU A 38 -19.83 -8.01 -46.35
C LEU A 38 -20.65 -8.26 -45.09
N LYS A 39 -21.84 -8.85 -45.22
CA LYS A 39 -22.67 -9.22 -44.07
C LYS A 39 -21.97 -10.24 -43.16
N GLN A 40 -21.17 -11.14 -43.71
CA GLN A 40 -20.38 -12.08 -42.91
C GLN A 40 -19.25 -11.36 -42.14
N VAL A 41 -18.56 -10.42 -42.78
CA VAL A 41 -17.51 -9.59 -42.13
C VAL A 41 -18.12 -8.78 -40.98
N GLU A 42 -19.22 -8.07 -41.23
CA GLU A 42 -19.96 -7.30 -40.23
C GLU A 42 -20.35 -8.18 -39.03
N ASN A 43 -20.98 -9.33 -39.27
CA ASN A 43 -21.37 -10.26 -38.20
C ASN A 43 -20.17 -10.79 -37.40
N ARG A 44 -19.01 -11.00 -38.05
CA ARG A 44 -17.78 -11.43 -37.35
C ARG A 44 -17.25 -10.32 -36.45
N LEU A 45 -17.23 -9.08 -36.95
CA LEU A 45 -16.80 -7.91 -36.18
C LEU A 45 -17.73 -7.64 -35.00
N GLU A 46 -19.05 -7.67 -35.19
CA GLU A 46 -20.04 -7.44 -34.13
C GLU A 46 -19.87 -8.44 -32.97
N ARG A 47 -19.71 -9.74 -33.30
CA ARG A 47 -19.44 -10.77 -32.28
C ARG A 47 -18.10 -10.54 -31.58
N GLY A 48 -17.06 -10.17 -32.33
CA GLY A 48 -15.74 -9.88 -31.78
C GLY A 48 -15.77 -8.70 -30.80
N ILE A 49 -16.39 -7.61 -31.21
CA ILE A 49 -16.56 -6.39 -30.40
C ILE A 49 -17.37 -6.70 -29.15
N THR A 50 -18.47 -7.44 -29.27
CA THR A 50 -19.29 -7.85 -28.13
C THR A 50 -18.44 -8.63 -27.11
N ARG A 51 -17.69 -9.65 -27.56
CA ARG A 51 -16.81 -10.44 -26.68
C ARG A 51 -15.73 -9.59 -26.00
N ILE A 52 -15.10 -8.68 -26.75
CA ILE A 52 -14.07 -7.79 -26.20
C ILE A 52 -14.68 -6.87 -25.13
N ARG A 53 -15.85 -6.27 -25.41
CA ARG A 53 -16.54 -5.39 -24.44
C ARG A 53 -16.93 -6.15 -23.19
N SER A 54 -17.55 -7.33 -23.31
CA SER A 54 -17.90 -8.18 -22.17
C SER A 54 -16.66 -8.52 -21.35
N LYS A 55 -15.56 -8.93 -21.99
CA LYS A 55 -14.34 -9.28 -21.26
C LYS A 55 -13.71 -8.09 -20.55
N LYS A 56 -13.67 -6.92 -21.20
CA LYS A 56 -13.20 -5.68 -20.57
C LYS A 56 -14.07 -5.30 -19.37
N HIS A 57 -15.39 -5.44 -19.49
CA HIS A 57 -16.31 -5.15 -18.41
C HIS A 57 -16.08 -6.07 -17.20
N GLU A 58 -15.98 -7.38 -17.41
CA GLU A 58 -15.66 -8.35 -16.35
C GLU A 58 -14.35 -7.99 -15.63
N LEU A 59 -13.29 -7.67 -16.39
CA LEU A 59 -11.99 -7.33 -15.81
C LEU A 59 -12.04 -6.03 -15.01
N LEU A 60 -12.73 -5.01 -15.52
CA LEU A 60 -12.89 -3.74 -14.80
C LEU A 60 -13.68 -3.92 -13.50
N LEU A 61 -14.74 -4.74 -13.50
CA LEU A 61 -15.49 -5.04 -12.28
C LEU A 61 -14.60 -5.75 -11.24
N ALA A 62 -13.85 -6.76 -11.67
CA ALA A 62 -12.92 -7.46 -10.77
C ALA A 62 -11.84 -6.53 -10.21
N GLU A 63 -11.35 -5.58 -11.00
CA GLU A 63 -10.36 -4.59 -10.57
C GLU A 63 -10.96 -3.57 -9.59
N ILE A 64 -12.19 -3.11 -9.82
CA ILE A 64 -12.93 -2.25 -8.87
C ILE A 64 -13.12 -2.98 -7.54
N GLU A 65 -13.60 -4.22 -7.55
CA GLU A 65 -13.79 -5.02 -6.32
C GLU A 65 -12.49 -5.21 -5.55
N TYR A 66 -11.39 -5.48 -6.27
CA TYR A 66 -10.06 -5.59 -5.67
C TYR A 66 -9.65 -4.28 -4.97
N PHE A 67 -9.81 -3.14 -5.63
CA PHE A 67 -9.44 -1.85 -5.06
C PHE A 67 -10.32 -1.46 -3.87
N GLN A 68 -11.62 -1.71 -3.91
CA GLN A 68 -12.53 -1.47 -2.78
C GLN A 68 -12.14 -2.30 -1.56
N LYS A 69 -11.81 -3.59 -1.75
CA LYS A 69 -11.35 -4.43 -0.66
C LYS A 69 -10.05 -3.91 -0.06
N LYS A 70 -9.10 -3.51 -0.92
CA LYS A 70 -7.80 -2.98 -0.50
C LYS A 70 -7.94 -1.64 0.25
N GLU A 71 -8.85 -0.79 -0.17
CA GLU A 71 -9.19 0.47 0.52
C GLU A 71 -9.65 0.18 1.95
N ILE A 72 -10.61 -0.73 2.13
CA ILE A 72 -11.12 -1.12 3.46
C ILE A 72 -9.99 -1.71 4.33
N GLU A 73 -9.14 -2.59 3.78
CA GLU A 73 -8.01 -3.17 4.50
C GLU A 73 -7.04 -2.08 5.00
N LEU A 74 -6.71 -1.11 4.14
CA LEU A 74 -5.83 0.00 4.48
C LEU A 74 -6.45 0.97 5.48
N GLU A 75 -7.75 1.26 5.38
CA GLU A 75 -8.46 2.08 6.35
C GLU A 75 -8.44 1.44 7.75
N ASN A 76 -8.71 0.12 7.82
CA ASN A 76 -8.65 -0.62 9.07
C ASN A 76 -7.24 -0.61 9.68
N GLU A 77 -6.21 -0.82 8.87
CA GLU A 77 -4.81 -0.73 9.31
C GLU A 77 -4.47 0.69 9.80
N ASN A 78 -4.93 1.72 9.08
CA ASN A 78 -4.69 3.12 9.45
C ASN A 78 -5.32 3.46 10.80
N VAL A 79 -6.58 3.05 11.03
CA VAL A 79 -7.29 3.24 12.31
C VAL A 79 -6.57 2.50 13.44
N TYR A 80 -6.15 1.26 13.21
CA TYR A 80 -5.40 0.48 14.18
C TYR A 80 -4.09 1.19 14.59
N LEU A 81 -3.30 1.63 13.60
CA LEU A 81 -2.03 2.31 13.85
C LEU A 81 -2.23 3.64 14.57
N ARG A 82 -3.22 4.45 14.17
CA ARG A 82 -3.55 5.70 14.87
C ARG A 82 -3.92 5.46 16.34
N THR A 83 -4.73 4.44 16.60
CA THR A 83 -5.10 4.05 17.97
C THR A 83 -3.86 3.66 18.78
N LYS A 84 -2.93 2.90 18.19
CA LYS A 84 -1.66 2.54 18.85
C LYS A 84 -0.78 3.76 19.13
N VAL A 85 -0.69 4.70 18.20
CA VAL A 85 0.05 5.96 18.39
C VAL A 85 -0.55 6.76 19.55
N SER A 86 -1.87 6.99 19.56
CA SER A 86 -2.53 7.70 20.64
C SER A 86 -2.32 7.06 22.02
N GLU A 87 -2.31 5.73 22.10
CA GLU A 87 -2.06 5.05 23.37
C GLU A 87 -0.61 5.21 23.84
N VAL A 88 0.36 5.14 22.94
CA VAL A 88 1.78 5.38 23.27
C VAL A 88 1.99 6.82 23.73
N GLU A 89 1.39 7.80 23.05
CA GLU A 89 1.44 9.21 23.45
C GLU A 89 0.84 9.43 24.84
N ARG A 90 -0.30 8.80 25.13
CA ARG A 90 -0.95 8.87 26.44
C ARG A 90 -0.07 8.28 27.55
N LEU A 91 0.56 7.13 27.31
CA LEU A 91 1.48 6.50 28.26
C LEU A 91 2.73 7.34 28.50
N GLN A 92 3.28 7.98 27.46
CA GLN A 92 4.41 8.90 27.61
C GLN A 92 4.03 10.11 28.46
N GLN A 93 2.86 10.72 28.22
CA GLN A 93 2.37 11.84 29.02
C GLN A 93 2.15 11.43 30.49
N ALA A 94 1.53 10.28 30.75
CA ALA A 94 1.32 9.77 32.11
C ALA A 94 2.65 9.50 32.86
N ASN A 95 3.65 8.96 32.16
CA ASN A 95 4.98 8.72 32.74
C ASN A 95 5.72 10.04 33.05
N MET A 96 5.58 11.07 32.21
CA MET A 96 6.17 12.38 32.47
C MET A 96 5.53 13.10 33.67
N VAL A 97 4.20 13.02 33.82
CA VAL A 97 3.49 13.57 34.98
C VAL A 97 3.88 12.83 36.25
N SER A 98 3.85 11.49 36.24
CA SER A 98 4.21 10.68 37.41
C SER A 98 5.67 10.88 37.84
N GLY A 99 6.60 10.99 36.87
CA GLY A 99 8.00 11.30 37.17
C GLY A 99 8.19 12.69 37.78
N SER A 100 7.41 13.67 37.34
CA SER A 100 7.42 15.03 37.90
C SER A 100 6.85 15.07 39.32
N GLU A 101 5.77 14.35 39.58
CA GLU A 101 5.18 14.19 40.91
C GLU A 101 6.15 13.47 41.86
N MET A 102 6.81 12.40 41.40
CA MET A 102 7.81 11.69 42.19
C MET A 102 9.01 12.57 42.53
N ASN A 103 9.49 13.38 41.57
CA ASN A 103 10.56 14.35 41.81
C ASN A 103 10.12 15.45 42.80
N ALA A 104 8.88 15.94 42.71
CA ALA A 104 8.34 16.88 43.66
C ALA A 104 8.28 16.29 45.07
N ILE A 105 7.78 15.04 45.21
CA ILE A 105 7.74 14.29 46.47
C ILE A 105 9.15 14.07 47.05
N GLN A 106 10.14 13.76 46.22
CA GLN A 106 11.54 13.66 46.65
C GLN A 106 12.07 15.01 47.17
N ALA A 107 11.74 16.12 46.50
CA ALA A 107 12.19 17.45 46.87
C ALA A 107 11.57 17.93 48.20
N LEU A 108 10.27 17.72 48.40
CA LEU A 108 9.59 18.04 49.66
C LEU A 108 10.02 17.15 50.81
N ALA A 109 10.24 15.85 50.58
CA ALA A 109 10.81 14.94 51.59
C ALA A 109 12.22 15.37 51.99
N SER A 110 13.08 15.73 51.02
CA SER A 110 14.43 16.24 51.30
C SER A 110 14.38 17.52 52.13
N ARG A 111 13.51 18.47 51.77
CA ARG A 111 13.32 19.72 52.52
C ARG A 111 12.83 19.47 53.94
N HIS A 112 11.87 18.55 54.12
CA HIS A 112 11.38 18.18 55.45
C HIS A 112 12.48 17.56 56.31
N PHE A 113 13.29 16.66 55.75
CA PHE A 113 14.43 16.05 56.43
C PHE A 113 15.44 17.11 56.90
N PHE A 114 15.75 18.10 56.06
CA PHE A 114 16.62 19.23 56.45
C PHE A 114 15.98 20.15 57.50
N SER A 115 14.67 20.43 57.42
CA SER A 115 13.99 21.27 58.43
C SER A 115 13.82 20.57 59.78
N GLN A 116 13.63 19.25 59.79
CA GLN A 116 13.48 18.49 61.03
C GLN A 116 14.81 18.46 61.81
N ASN A 117 15.93 18.40 61.10
CA ASN A 117 17.28 18.57 61.69
C ASN A 117 17.57 20.00 62.17
N MET A 118 16.74 21.00 61.84
CA MET A 118 16.88 22.39 62.30
C MET A 118 15.93 22.75 63.45
N ILE A 119 14.96 21.89 63.79
CA ILE A 119 14.10 22.04 64.96
C ILE A 119 14.64 21.24 66.16
N GLU A 120 15.48 20.22 65.93
CA GLU A 120 16.34 19.62 66.96
C GLU A 120 17.77 20.20 66.93
N GLY A 121 17.87 21.51 66.67
CA GLY A 121 19.13 22.27 66.74
C GLY A 121 19.40 22.81 68.15
N GLY A 122 19.34 21.95 69.16
CA GLY A 122 19.89 22.19 70.49
C GLY A 122 21.14 21.34 70.71
N GLY A 123 22.22 21.59 69.97
CA GLY A 123 23.50 20.92 70.18
C GLY A 123 24.38 20.84 68.94
N ALA A 124 25.50 21.56 68.97
CA ALA A 124 26.54 21.53 67.95
C ALA A 124 27.15 20.13 67.78
N THR A 125 27.44 19.72 66.53
CA THR A 125 28.71 19.09 66.12
C THR A 125 28.74 18.86 64.60
N PHE A 126 29.73 19.44 63.92
CA PHE A 126 30.32 18.87 62.69
C PHE A 126 31.22 17.68 63.10
N PRO A 127 31.39 16.63 62.25
CA PRO A 127 32.41 16.64 61.17
C PRO A 127 31.93 15.92 59.88
N GLN A 128 32.17 16.42 58.66
CA GLN A 128 33.38 16.35 57.81
C GLN A 128 33.24 15.36 56.65
N GLN A 129 33.32 15.93 55.43
CA GLN A 129 33.85 15.45 54.14
C GLN A 129 33.70 13.98 53.73
N ASP A 130 33.16 13.79 52.52
CA ASP A 130 33.94 13.04 51.52
C ASP A 130 33.78 13.60 50.10
N LYS A 131 34.94 13.79 49.45
CA LYS A 131 35.12 14.33 48.10
C LYS A 131 34.90 13.23 47.07
N LYS A 132 34.18 13.50 45.98
CA LYS A 132 34.51 12.96 44.64
C LYS A 132 34.21 14.01 43.56
N ASN A 133 35.23 14.81 43.25
CA ASN A 133 35.36 15.42 41.93
C ASN A 133 35.93 14.36 40.99
N LEU A 134 35.27 14.09 39.87
CA LEU A 134 35.96 13.71 38.64
C LEU A 134 35.46 14.58 37.49
N HIS A 135 36.46 15.08 36.77
CA HIS A 135 36.48 16.09 35.72
C HIS A 135 35.76 15.64 34.45
N LEU A 136 35.19 16.60 33.73
CA LEU A 136 34.87 16.48 32.30
C LEU A 136 36.13 16.79 31.50
N GLY A 137 36.49 15.85 30.62
CA GLY A 137 37.55 15.94 29.63
C GLY A 137 37.45 14.76 28.69
#